data_AF-A0A9X2NIC5-F1
#
_entry.id   AF-A0A9X2NIC5-F1
#
_cell.length_a   1.000
_cell.length_b   1.000
_cell.length_c   1.000
_cell.angle_alpha   90.00
_cell.angle_beta   90.00
_cell.angle_gamma   90.00
#
_symmetry.space_group_name_H-M   'P 1'
#
loop_
_entity.id
_entity.type
_entity.pdbx_description
1 polymer ?
#
loop_
_entity_poly.entity_id
_entity_poly.type
_entity_poly.pdbx_seq_one_letter_code
_entity_poly.pdbx_strand_id
1 'polypeptide(L)' 'MTAADLLGIKRTKAYTLARNGAFPVPTVRIGRSYRVAVASIVELFGLGREPRT' A
#
# COMPACT_ATOMS: atom_id res chain seq x y z
N MET A 1 2.56 -4.66 11.54
CA MET A 1 1.47 -4.46 10.56
C MET A 1 1.99 -3.56 9.46
N THR A 2 1.97 -4.03 8.21
CA THR A 2 2.47 -3.32 7.02
C THR A 2 1.37 -3.21 5.97
N ALA A 3 1.53 -2.33 4.97
CA ALA A 3 0.58 -2.26 3.85
C ALA A 3 0.40 -3.62 3.14
N ALA A 4 1.46 -4.44 3.10
CA ALA A 4 1.38 -5.79 2.54
C ALA A 4 0.47 -6.71 3.37
N ASP A 5 0.54 -6.64 4.71
CA ASP A 5 -0.33 -7.42 5.59
C ASP A 5 -1.80 -7.04 5.41
N LEU A 6 -2.08 -5.74 5.28
CA LEU A 6 -3.43 -5.22 5.04
C LEU A 6 -4.02 -5.72 3.71
N LEU A 7 -3.16 -5.92 2.70
CA LEU A 7 -3.54 -6.42 1.37
C LEU A 7 -3.48 -7.95 1.27
N GLY A 8 -3.15 -8.68 2.35
CA GLY A 8 -2.97 -10.13 2.33
C GLY A 8 -1.75 -10.60 1.51
N ILE A 9 -0.80 -9.72 1.22
CA ILE A 9 0.40 -10.00 0.43
C ILE A 9 1.55 -10.37 1.36
N LYS A 10 2.18 -11.53 1.13
CA LYS A 10 3.40 -11.92 1.86
C LYS A 10 4.53 -10.91 1.60
N ARG A 11 5.31 -10.63 2.65
CA ARG A 11 6.40 -9.62 2.64
C ARG A 11 7.36 -9.75 1.46
N THR A 12 7.82 -10.95 1.12
CA THR A 12 8.73 -11.16 -0.02
C THR A 12 8.10 -10.74 -1.34
N LYS A 13 6.83 -11.12 -1.58
CA LYS A 13 6.11 -10.75 -2.80
C LYS A 13 5.86 -9.25 -2.86
N ALA A 14 5.55 -8.62 -1.73
CA ALA A 14 5.38 -7.18 -1.63
C ALA A 14 6.65 -6.41 -2.02
N TYR A 15 7.83 -6.83 -1.56
CA TYR A 15 9.09 -6.21 -1.97
C TYR A 15 9.37 -6.39 -3.46
N THR A 16 9.09 -7.57 -4.03
CA THR A 16 9.24 -7.79 -5.49
C THR A 16 8.33 -6.85 -6.28
N LEU A 17 7.06 -6.75 -5.89
CA LEU A 17 6.09 -5.86 -6.55
C LEU A 17 6.49 -4.40 -6.43
N ALA A 18 6.91 -3.95 -5.24
CA ALA A 18 7.36 -2.57 -5.02
C ALA A 18 8.62 -2.24 -5.82
N ARG A 19 9.56 -3.18 -5.94
CA ARG A 19 10.78 -3.01 -6.76
C ARG A 19 10.46 -2.91 -8.25
N ASN A 20 9.45 -3.63 -8.71
CA ASN A 20 9.05 -3.68 -10.12
C ASN A 20 8.02 -2.60 -10.48
N GLY A 21 7.63 -1.72 -9.54
CA GLY A 21 6.58 -0.72 -9.76
C GLY A 21 5.18 -1.32 -9.94
N ALA A 22 4.98 -2.59 -9.56
CA ALA A 22 3.76 -3.36 -9.75
C ALA A 22 2.97 -3.56 -8.44
N PHE A 23 3.29 -2.79 -7.40
CA PHE A 23 2.53 -2.83 -6.16
C PHE A 23 1.13 -2.24 -6.39
N PRO A 24 0.07 -2.74 -5.72
CA PRO A 24 -1.32 -2.31 -6.01
C PRO A 24 -1.61 -0.82 -5.78
N VAL A 25 -0.74 -0.16 -5.02
CA VAL A 25 -0.83 1.27 -4.70
C VAL A 25 0.52 1.93 -4.91
N PRO A 26 0.57 3.25 -5.18
CA PRO A 26 1.83 3.98 -5.35
C PRO A 26 2.75 3.78 -4.15
N THR A 27 4.01 3.43 -4.42
CA THR A 27 5.04 3.26 -3.39
C THR A 27 6.20 4.19 -3.62
N VAL A 28 6.72 4.78 -2.54
CA VAL A 28 7.93 5.61 -2.56
C VAL A 28 9.02 4.89 -1.79
N ARG A 29 10.21 4.77 -2.40
CA ARG A 29 11.36 4.21 -1.71
C ARG A 29 12.05 5.30 -0.89
N ILE A 30 12.12 5.09 0.42
CA ILE A 30 12.83 5.98 1.35
C ILE A 30 13.92 5.16 2.06
N GLY A 31 15.16 5.38 1.62
CA GLY A 31 16.32 4.59 2.04
C GLY A 31 16.16 3.10 1.69
N ARG A 32 16.11 2.26 2.72
CA ARG A 32 15.99 0.79 2.60
C ARG A 32 14.55 0.28 2.63
N SER A 33 13.57 1.17 2.82
CA SER A 33 12.16 0.80 2.99
C SER A 33 11.30 1.37 1.86
N TYR A 34 10.26 0.62 1.49
CA TYR A 34 9.17 1.15 0.67
C TYR A 34 8.08 1.67 1.60
N ARG A 35 7.62 2.89 1.36
CA ARG A 35 6.48 3.50 2.06
C ARG A 35 5.30 3.61 1.11
N VAL A 36 4.11 3.49 1.68
CA VAL A 36 2.83 3.60 1.00
C VAL A 36 2.06 4.73 1.67
N ALA A 37 1.44 5.62 0.89
CA ALA A 37 0.56 6.64 1.45
C ALA A 37 -0.72 5.99 1.97
N VAL A 38 -1.11 6.33 3.21
CA VAL A 38 -2.36 5.83 3.81
C VAL A 38 -3.57 6.23 2.97
N ALA A 39 -3.56 7.45 2.39
CA ALA A 39 -4.62 7.91 1.48
C ALA A 39 -4.85 6.94 0.31
N SER A 40 -3.77 6.45 -0.33
CA SER A 40 -3.88 5.50 -1.45
C SER A 40 -4.44 4.15 -1.02
N ILE A 41 -4.20 3.73 0.22
CA ILE A 41 -4.80 2.53 0.80
C ILE A 41 -6.30 2.75 1.01
N VAL A 42 -6.68 3.89 1.60
CA VAL A 42 -8.08 4.27 1.82
C VAL A 42 -8.87 4.36 0.51
N GLU A 43 -8.28 4.95 -0.53
CA GLU A 43 -8.83 5.00 -1.89
C GLU A 43 -9.00 3.60 -2.49
N LEU A 44 -8.01 2.72 -2.34
CA LEU A 44 -8.08 1.34 -2.82
C LEU A 44 -9.27 0.57 -2.21
N PHE A 45 -9.55 0.80 -0.93
CA PHE A 45 -10.68 0.17 -0.24
C PHE A 45 -11.99 0.95 -0.39
N GLY A 46 -12.01 2.09 -1.09
CA GLY A 46 -13.19 2.94 -1.25
C GLY A 46 -13.68 3.58 0.07
N LEU A 47 -12.83 3.62 1.10
CA LEU A 47 -13.17 4.09 2.44
C LEU A 47 -13.08 5.62 2.61
N GLY A 48 -12.63 6.33 1.58
CA GLY A 48 -12.37 7.79 1.63
C GLY A 48 -13.62 8.66 1.73
N ARG A 49 -14.81 8.06 1.78
CA ARG A 49 -16.07 8.76 1.91
C ARG A 49 -16.79 8.25 3.15
N GLU A 50 -16.44 8.83 4.29
CA GLU A 50 -17.32 8.74 5.46
C GLU A 50 -18.62 9.47 5.10
N PRO A 51 -19.79 8.79 5.06
CA PRO A 51 -21.06 9.49 4.94
C PRO A 51 -21.25 10.28 6.24
N ARG A 52 -20.97 11.58 6.19
CA ARG A 52 -21.40 12.51 7.24
C ARG A 52 -22.93 12.53 7.23
N THR A 53 -23.53 11.73 8.11
CA THR A 53 -24.95 11.79 8.48
C THR A 53 -25.09 12.62 9.75
#